data_AF-A0A1G5SCX6-F1
#
_entry.id   AF-A0A1G5SCX6-F1
#
_cell.length_a   1.000
_cell.length_b   1.000
_cell.length_c   1.000
_cell.angle_alpha   90.00
_cell.angle_beta   90.00
_cell.angle_gamma   90.00
#
_symmetry.space_group_name_H-M   'P 1'
#
loop_
_entity.id
_entity.type
_entity.pdbx_description
1 polymer ?
#
loop_
_entity_poly.entity_id
_entity_poly.type
_entity_poly.pdbx_seq_one_letter_code
_entity_poly.pdbx_strand_id
1 'polypeptide(L)'
;MNEEVTEEDGSRQRRTELKHAYGAAYTMLSDILFSEDPLRISFGDNTDEYEPEVNTILPRLGSSQSVEDVRRIVHEEFVKWFELSMAGPEEKYQAIAERTYAEVVPLLPKQST
;
A
#
# COMPACT_ATOMS: atom_id res chain seq x y z
N MET A 1 26.77 16.28 -22.07
CA MET A 1 26.79 15.37 -20.91
C MET A 1 25.36 14.88 -20.75
N ASN A 2 25.13 13.57 -20.87
CA ASN A 2 23.81 13.00 -20.62
C ASN A 2 23.68 12.85 -19.10
N GLU A 3 22.76 13.57 -18.49
CA GLU A 3 22.36 13.33 -17.09
C GLU A 3 21.64 11.97 -17.06
N GLU A 4 22.36 10.95 -16.58
CA GLU A 4 21.78 9.73 -16.05
C GLU A 4 20.85 10.12 -14.90
N VAL A 5 19.57 10.32 -15.22
CA VAL A 5 18.51 10.38 -14.23
C VAL A 5 18.40 8.96 -13.67
N THR A 6 19.08 8.72 -12.56
CA THR A 6 19.08 7.44 -11.85
C THR A 6 17.65 7.07 -11.48
N GLU A 7 17.27 5.82 -11.70
CA GLU A 7 15.93 5.24 -11.44
C GLU A 7 15.43 5.46 -9.98
N GLU A 8 16.36 5.75 -9.07
CA GLU A 8 16.10 6.16 -7.67
C GLU A 8 15.37 7.51 -7.54
N ASP A 9 15.60 8.47 -8.45
CA ASP A 9 15.03 9.82 -8.40
C ASP A 9 13.55 9.83 -8.84
N GLY A 10 13.22 9.04 -9.88
CA GLY A 10 11.85 8.86 -10.35
C GLY A 10 10.96 8.14 -9.33
N SER A 11 11.52 7.16 -8.60
CA SER A 11 10.82 6.47 -7.51
C SER A 11 10.56 7.41 -6.32
N ARG A 12 11.52 8.28 -5.98
CA ARG A 12 11.36 9.29 -4.92
C ARG A 12 10.37 10.39 -5.26
N GLN A 13 10.36 10.90 -6.49
CA GLN A 13 9.39 11.91 -6.93
C GLN A 13 7.96 11.37 -6.89
N ARG A 14 7.73 10.19 -7.49
CA ARG A 14 6.39 9.57 -7.52
C ARG A 14 5.87 9.24 -6.13
N ARG A 15 6.77 8.83 -5.22
CA ARG A 15 6.48 8.65 -3.80
C ARG A 15 6.05 9.95 -3.11
N THR A 16 6.73 11.05 -3.40
CA THR A 16 6.41 12.36 -2.80
C THR A 16 5.04 12.87 -3.27
N GLU A 17 4.73 12.66 -4.55
CA GLU A 17 3.43 13.04 -5.12
C GLU A 17 2.27 12.23 -4.52
N LEU A 18 2.42 10.92 -4.36
CA LEU A 18 1.39 10.06 -3.77
C LEU A 18 1.20 10.32 -2.27
N LYS A 19 2.29 10.54 -1.53
CA LYS A 19 2.23 11.01 -0.13
C LYS A 19 1.46 12.32 -0.02
N HIS A 20 1.67 13.26 -0.94
CA HIS A 20 0.94 14.53 -0.92
C HIS A 20 -0.53 14.38 -1.35
N ALA A 21 -0.84 13.48 -2.30
CA ALA A 21 -2.19 13.26 -2.80
C ALA A 21 -3.09 12.50 -1.81
N TYR A 22 -2.56 11.50 -1.11
CA TYR A 22 -3.31 10.66 -0.17
C TYR A 22 -3.09 11.04 1.30
N GLY A 23 -2.02 11.79 1.62
CA GLY A 23 -1.78 12.38 2.93
C GLY A 23 -1.88 11.38 4.09
N ALA A 24 -2.91 11.56 4.92
CA ALA A 24 -3.16 10.72 6.09
C ALA A 24 -3.47 9.27 5.71
N ALA A 25 -4.16 9.02 4.59
CA ALA A 25 -4.45 7.66 4.12
C ALA A 25 -3.15 6.91 3.75
N TYR A 26 -2.17 7.63 3.18
CA TYR A 26 -0.86 7.05 2.85
C TYR A 26 -0.12 6.61 4.09
N THR A 27 0.03 7.52 5.04
CA THR A 27 0.76 7.28 6.29
C THR A 27 0.12 6.11 7.04
N MET A 28 -1.21 6.11 7.12
CA MET A 28 -1.93 5.07 7.85
C MET A 28 -1.80 3.68 7.20
N LEU A 29 -1.90 3.58 5.88
CA LEU A 29 -1.73 2.28 5.22
C LEU A 29 -0.31 1.73 5.38
N SER A 30 0.71 2.60 5.26
CA SER A 30 2.11 2.23 5.48
C SER A 30 2.32 1.70 6.90
N ASP A 31 1.79 2.38 7.92
CA ASP A 31 1.89 1.95 9.32
C ASP A 31 1.17 0.61 9.58
N ILE A 32 0.00 0.39 8.96
CA ILE A 32 -0.73 -0.89 9.08
C ILE A 32 0.10 -2.02 8.48
N LEU A 33 0.60 -1.87 7.25
CA LEU A 33 1.39 -2.92 6.60
C LEU A 33 2.68 -3.22 7.37
N PHE A 34 3.36 -2.19 7.87
CA PHE A 34 4.55 -2.34 8.69
C PHE A 34 4.26 -3.05 10.02
N SER A 35 3.14 -2.73 10.67
CA SER A 35 2.74 -3.34 11.95
C SER A 35 2.32 -4.80 11.83
N GLU A 36 1.61 -5.15 10.77
CA GLU A 36 1.10 -6.51 10.54
C GLU A 36 2.16 -7.41 9.90
N ASP A 37 3.13 -6.83 9.19
CA ASP A 37 4.31 -7.49 8.60
C ASP A 37 4.01 -8.89 8.00
N PRO A 38 3.08 -8.96 7.02
CA PRO A 38 2.56 -10.23 6.50
C PRO A 38 3.63 -11.10 5.82
N LEU A 39 4.74 -10.48 5.40
CA LEU A 39 5.85 -11.15 4.72
C LEU A 39 7.08 -11.35 5.61
N ARG A 40 7.08 -10.81 6.84
CA ARG A 40 8.28 -10.78 7.71
C ARG A 40 9.49 -10.16 7.05
N ILE A 41 9.25 -9.13 6.25
CA ILE A 41 10.30 -8.39 5.55
C ILE A 41 10.56 -7.04 6.20
N SER A 42 9.74 -6.61 7.16
CA SER A 42 10.00 -5.41 7.98
C SER A 42 11.35 -5.55 8.72
N PHE A 43 12.40 -4.85 8.30
CA PHE A 43 13.68 -4.77 9.00
C PHE A 43 13.87 -3.40 9.68
N GLY A 44 14.04 -3.41 11.01
CA GLY A 44 14.34 -2.20 11.79
C GLY A 44 13.13 -1.28 11.93
N ASP A 45 13.31 0.03 11.73
CA ASP A 45 12.26 1.06 11.81
C ASP A 45 11.87 1.60 10.42
N ASN A 46 12.28 0.90 9.34
CA ASN A 46 12.19 1.44 8.00
C ASN A 46 10.83 1.13 7.36
N THR A 47 9.86 2.02 7.54
CA THR A 47 8.51 1.88 6.98
C THR A 47 8.46 2.02 5.45
N ASP A 48 9.60 2.30 4.79
CA ASP A 48 9.67 2.47 3.34
C ASP A 48 9.64 1.14 2.55
N GLU A 49 9.77 0.01 3.25
CA GLU A 49 9.83 -1.34 2.65
C GLU A 49 8.51 -1.79 2.00
N TYR A 50 7.39 -1.18 2.40
CA TYR A 50 6.05 -1.44 1.82
C TYR A 50 5.50 -0.30 0.94
N GLU A 51 6.29 0.74 0.68
CA GLU A 51 5.86 1.86 -0.16
C GLU A 51 5.44 1.49 -1.59
N PRO A 52 6.08 0.53 -2.30
CA PRO A 52 5.62 0.14 -3.63
C PRO A 52 4.20 -0.45 -3.61
N GLU A 53 3.85 -1.22 -2.58
CA GLU A 53 2.53 -1.82 -2.38
C GLU A 53 1.51 -0.74 -1.99
N VAL A 54 1.85 0.17 -1.08
CA VAL A 54 0.98 1.31 -0.69
C VAL A 54 0.58 2.12 -1.92
N ASN A 55 1.53 2.38 -2.83
CA ASN A 55 1.32 3.16 -4.04
C ASN A 55 0.34 2.50 -5.03
N THR A 56 0.23 1.18 -5.03
CA THR A 56 -0.69 0.45 -5.93
C THR A 56 -2.01 0.09 -5.26
N ILE A 57 -2.04 -0.06 -3.94
CA ILE A 57 -3.24 -0.35 -3.16
C ILE A 57 -4.13 0.90 -3.07
N LEU A 58 -3.60 2.06 -2.67
CA LEU A 58 -4.41 3.27 -2.42
C LEU A 58 -5.33 3.69 -3.59
N PRO A 59 -4.88 3.71 -4.86
CA PRO A 59 -5.75 4.06 -5.98
C PRO A 59 -6.91 3.07 -6.17
N ARG A 60 -6.73 1.81 -5.78
CA ARG A 60 -7.74 0.75 -5.91
C ARG A 60 -8.75 0.76 -4.76
N LEU A 61 -8.36 1.23 -3.58
CA LEU A 61 -9.23 1.32 -2.41
C LEU A 61 -10.39 2.31 -2.60
N GLY A 62 -10.26 3.31 -3.48
CA GLY A 62 -11.31 4.31 -3.73
C GLY A 62 -12.64 3.73 -4.24
N SER A 63 -12.64 2.49 -4.77
CA SER A 63 -13.86 1.78 -5.19
C SER A 63 -14.28 0.67 -4.23
N SER A 64 -13.56 0.46 -3.12
CA SER A 64 -13.89 -0.58 -2.15
C SER A 64 -15.13 -0.20 -1.34
N GLN A 65 -16.05 -1.16 -1.15
CA GLN A 65 -17.27 -0.93 -0.37
C GLN A 65 -17.34 -1.81 0.88
N SER A 66 -16.43 -2.77 1.00
CA SER A 66 -16.42 -3.77 2.06
C SER A 66 -15.00 -4.15 2.49
N VAL A 67 -14.88 -4.77 3.66
CA VAL A 67 -13.60 -5.35 4.14
C VAL A 67 -13.10 -6.42 3.17
N GLU A 68 -14.02 -7.19 2.59
CA GLU A 68 -13.73 -8.24 1.61
C GLU A 68 -13.13 -7.65 0.33
N ASP A 69 -13.63 -6.52 -0.16
CA ASP A 69 -13.04 -5.80 -1.29
C ASP A 69 -11.60 -5.38 -0.99
N VAL A 70 -11.38 -4.81 0.20
CA VAL A 70 -10.05 -4.38 0.64
C VAL A 70 -9.12 -5.57 0.74
N ARG A 71 -9.55 -6.68 1.36
CA ARG A 71 -8.75 -7.89 1.52
C ARG A 71 -8.30 -8.45 0.18
N ARG A 72 -9.23 -8.55 -0.78
CA ARG A 72 -8.93 -8.99 -2.14
C ARG A 72 -7.95 -8.04 -2.84
N ILE A 73 -8.17 -6.72 -2.76
CA ILE A 73 -7.27 -5.73 -3.37
C ILE A 73 -5.85 -5.85 -2.80
N VAL A 74 -5.71 -5.91 -1.48
CA VAL A 74 -4.41 -6.03 -0.81
C VAL A 74 -3.73 -7.34 -1.21
N HIS A 75 -4.44 -8.46 -1.16
CA HIS A 75 -3.88 -9.76 -1.56
C HIS A 75 -3.42 -9.78 -3.02
N GLU A 76 -4.24 -9.27 -3.95
CA GLU A 76 -3.89 -9.19 -5.37
C GLU A 76 -2.63 -8.35 -5.62
N GLU A 77 -2.48 -7.22 -4.92
CA GLU A 77 -1.26 -6.41 -5.03
C GLU A 77 -0.05 -7.13 -4.44
N PHE A 78 -0.18 -7.78 -3.29
CA PHE A 78 0.91 -8.57 -2.70
C PHE A 78 1.32 -9.75 -3.58
N VAL A 79 0.38 -10.46 -4.19
CA VAL A 79 0.66 -11.54 -5.14
C VAL A 79 1.36 -11.01 -6.40
N LYS A 80 0.99 -9.81 -6.87
CA LYS A 80 1.63 -9.17 -8.02
C LYS A 80 3.08 -8.79 -7.74
N TRP A 81 3.38 -8.32 -6.53
CA TRP A 81 4.73 -7.91 -6.13
C TRP A 81 5.64 -9.06 -5.72
N PHE A 82 5.09 -10.08 -5.04
CA PHE A 82 5.89 -11.14 -4.39
C PHE A 82 5.60 -12.56 -4.90
N GLU A 83 4.69 -12.72 -5.87
CA GLU A 83 4.17 -14.01 -6.31
C GLU A 83 3.36 -14.74 -5.22
N LEU A 84 2.47 -15.65 -5.64
CA LEU A 84 1.55 -16.35 -4.73
C LEU A 84 2.28 -17.19 -3.67
N SER A 85 3.43 -17.75 -4.02
CA SER A 85 4.25 -18.59 -3.14
C SER A 85 4.75 -17.84 -1.90
N MET A 86 5.04 -16.54 -2.03
CA MET A 86 5.50 -15.70 -0.93
C MET A 86 4.33 -14.98 -0.25
N ALA A 87 3.39 -14.43 -1.03
CA ALA A 87 2.22 -13.73 -0.50
C ALA A 87 1.32 -14.63 0.35
N GLY A 88 1.25 -15.92 0.02
CA GLY A 88 0.40 -16.88 0.71
C GLY A 88 -1.10 -16.67 0.46
N PRO A 89 -1.95 -17.30 1.27
CA PRO A 89 -3.40 -17.30 1.06
C PRO A 89 -4.07 -15.98 1.52
N GLU A 90 -5.18 -15.63 0.88
CA GLU A 90 -5.90 -14.35 1.07
C GLU A 90 -6.33 -14.13 2.54
N GLU A 91 -6.67 -15.19 3.26
CA GLU A 91 -7.16 -15.14 4.63
C GLU A 91 -6.14 -14.54 5.61
N LYS A 92 -4.83 -14.58 5.28
CA LYS A 92 -3.78 -13.91 6.08
C LYS A 92 -3.95 -12.40 6.14
N TYR A 93 -4.63 -11.81 5.15
CA TYR A 93 -4.78 -10.37 5.02
C TYR A 93 -6.04 -9.84 5.71
N GLN A 94 -6.78 -10.69 6.44
CA GLN A 94 -8.02 -10.28 7.11
C GLN A 94 -7.81 -9.11 8.08
N ALA A 95 -6.80 -9.19 8.97
CA ALA A 95 -6.52 -8.13 9.94
C ALA A 95 -6.11 -6.82 9.25
N ILE A 96 -5.25 -6.91 8.22
CA ILE A 96 -4.85 -5.76 7.40
C ILE A 96 -6.08 -5.13 6.75
N ALA A 97 -6.99 -5.94 6.21
CA ALA A 97 -8.18 -5.46 5.52
C ALA A 97 -9.16 -4.76 6.46
N GLU A 98 -9.41 -5.31 7.65
CA GLU A 98 -10.28 -4.72 8.66
C GLU A 98 -9.77 -3.33 9.09
N ARG A 99 -8.48 -3.24 9.39
CA ARG A 99 -7.84 -1.97 9.77
C ARG A 99 -7.80 -0.98 8.62
N THR A 100 -7.45 -1.43 7.42
CA THR A 100 -7.42 -0.57 6.23
C THR A 100 -8.82 -0.02 5.92
N TYR A 101 -9.86 -0.86 5.99
CA TYR A 101 -11.23 -0.41 5.77
C TYR A 101 -11.71 0.58 6.85
N ALA A 102 -11.37 0.35 8.12
CA ALA A 102 -11.79 1.21 9.23
C ALA A 102 -11.00 2.52 9.31
N GLU A 103 -9.70 2.50 9.02
CA GLU A 103 -8.76 3.60 9.30
C GLU A 103 -8.32 4.34 8.03
N VAL A 104 -8.17 3.65 6.89
CA VAL A 104 -7.63 4.24 5.65
C VAL A 104 -8.73 4.69 4.69
N VAL A 105 -9.74 3.85 4.44
CA VAL A 105 -10.83 4.16 3.51
C VAL A 105 -11.55 5.49 3.83
N PRO A 106 -11.84 5.84 5.11
CA PRO A 106 -12.44 7.12 5.44
C PRO A 106 -11.55 8.34 5.17
N LEU A 107 -10.23 8.14 5.09
CA LEU A 107 -9.24 9.18 4.84
C LEU A 107 -8.98 9.40 3.35
N LEU A 108 -9.51 8.54 2.48
CA LEU A 108 -9.32 8.68 1.05
C LEU A 108 -9.96 9.97 0.53
N PRO A 109 -9.28 10.70 -0.38
CA PRO A 109 -9.90 11.83 -1.03
C PRO A 109 -11.15 11.35 -1.78
N LYS A 110 -12.28 12.00 -1.52
CA LYS A 110 -13.50 11.75 -2.30
C LYS A 110 -13.19 12.13 -3.74
N GLN A 111 -13.15 11.13 -4.62
CA GLN A 111 -13.03 11.34 -6.06
C GLN A 111 -14.23 12.20 -6.47
N SER A 112 -14.02 13.50 -6.65
CA SER A 112 -15.03 14.40 -7.23
C SER A 112 -15.34 13.87 -8.62
N THR A 113 -16.53 13.31 -8.79
CA THR A 113 -17.07 12.84 -10.08
C THR A 113 -17.20 14.00 -11.05
#